data_AF-A0A443RN92-F1
#
_entry.id   AF-A0A443RN92-F1
#
_cell.length_a   1.000
_cell.length_b   1.000
_cell.length_c   1.000
_cell.angle_alpha   90.00
_cell.angle_beta   90.00
_cell.angle_gamma   90.00
#
_symmetry.space_group_name_H-M   'P 1'
#
loop_
_entity.id
_entity.type
_entity.pdbx_description
1 polymer ?
#
loop_
_entity_poly.entity_id
_entity_poly.type
_entity_poly.pdbx_seq_one_letter_code
_entity_poly.pdbx_strand_id
1 'polypeptide(L)' 'MREQPIFTTKAHVFHIDPQTKRSWIPASSQAINVSFYYDSARNLYRIISVEGTK' A
#
# COMPACT_ATOMS: atom_id res chain seq x y z
N MET A 1 7.51 -18.51 9.57
CA MET A 1 6.21 -17.82 9.63
C MET A 1 6.22 -16.71 8.60
N ARG A 2 5.15 -16.51 7.84
CA ARG A 2 5.02 -15.32 6.97
C ARG A 2 4.87 -14.09 7.86
N GLU A 3 5.40 -12.95 7.40
CA GLU A 3 5.25 -11.66 8.08
C GLU A 3 3.75 -11.35 8.23
N GLN A 4 3.29 -11.05 9.45
CA GLN A 4 1.89 -10.68 9.72
C GLN A 4 1.78 -9.15 9.83
N PRO A 5 0.72 -8.54 9.30
CA PRO A 5 0.52 -7.11 9.43
C PRO A 5 0.16 -6.73 10.87
N ILE A 6 0.63 -5.58 11.32
CA ILE A 6 0.28 -4.99 12.62
C ILE A 6 -1.15 -4.44 12.59
N PHE A 7 -1.52 -3.83 11.46
CA PHE A 7 -2.83 -3.26 11.22
C PHE A 7 -3.18 -3.36 9.73
N THR A 8 -4.47 -3.47 9.41
CA THR A 8 -4.99 -3.49 8.05
C THR A 8 -6.30 -2.71 7.97
N THR A 9 -6.42 -1.87 6.95
CA THR A 9 -7.67 -1.16 6.60
C THR A 9 -7.98 -1.31 5.11
N LYS A 10 -9.21 -1.00 4.69
CA LYS A 10 -9.62 -0.96 3.28
C LYS A 10 -9.69 0.48 2.77
N ALA A 11 -9.05 0.76 1.64
CA ALA A 11 -9.10 2.07 0.99
C ALA A 11 -8.89 1.96 -0.54
N HIS A 12 -9.37 2.96 -1.28
CA HIS A 12 -8.94 3.19 -2.66
C HIS A 12 -7.57 3.86 -2.65
N VAL A 13 -6.64 3.38 -3.47
CA VAL A 13 -5.27 3.91 -3.52
C VAL A 13 -5.09 4.77 -4.76
N PHE A 14 -4.48 5.94 -4.59
CA PHE A 14 -4.15 6.88 -5.66
C PHE A 14 -2.70 7.30 -5.53
N HIS A 15 -2.05 7.55 -6.67
CA HIS A 15 -0.73 8.17 -6.74
C HIS A 15 -0.86 9.59 -7.28
N ILE A 16 0.06 10.48 -6.89
CA ILE A 16 0.17 11.77 -7.54
C ILE A 16 0.87 11.56 -8.89
N ASP A 17 0.34 12.19 -9.94
CA ASP A 17 1.01 12.23 -11.25
C ASP A 17 2.45 12.76 -11.11
N PRO A 18 3.47 11.96 -11.44
CA PRO A 18 4.87 12.34 -11.23
C PRO A 18 5.31 13.50 -12.12
N GLN A 19 4.65 13.73 -13.27
CA GLN A 19 5.00 14.81 -14.19
C GLN A 19 4.42 16.14 -13.72
N THR A 20 3.11 16.18 -13.47
CA THR A 20 2.42 17.44 -13.17
C THR A 20 2.36 17.76 -11.68
N LYS A 21 2.49 16.76 -10.80
CA LYS A 21 2.37 16.84 -9.34
C LYS A 21 1.08 17.49 -8.84
N ARG A 22 0.02 17.48 -9.65
CA ARG A 22 -1.25 18.18 -9.35
C ARG A 22 -2.48 17.28 -9.46
N SER A 23 -2.43 16.24 -10.28
CA SER A 23 -3.51 15.28 -10.45
C SER A 23 -3.27 13.99 -9.67
N TRP A 24 -4.36 13.32 -9.31
CA TRP A 24 -4.37 11.99 -8.71
C TRP A 24 -4.68 10.95 -9.79
N ILE A 25 -3.89 9.88 -9.83
CA ILE A 25 -4.06 8.74 -10.74
C ILE A 25 -4.47 7.53 -9.90
N PRO A 26 -5.56 6.82 -10.23
CA PRO A 26 -5.97 5.63 -9.49
C PRO A 26 -4.90 4.55 -9.60
N ALA A 27 -4.49 4.01 -8.45
CA ALA A 27 -3.57 2.88 -8.35
C ALA A 27 -4.32 1.56 -8.07
N SER A 28 -5.60 1.65 -7.70
CA SER A 28 -6.51 0.50 -7.59
C SER A 28 -7.88 0.78 -8.22
N SER A 29 -8.48 -0.25 -8.82
CA SER A 29 -9.84 -0.26 -9.39
C SER A 29 -10.95 -0.33 -8.35
N GLN A 30 -10.64 -0.86 -7.17
CA GLN A 30 -11.55 -0.99 -6.03
C GLN A 30 -10.82 -0.70 -4.71
N ALA A 31 -11.57 -0.68 -3.60
CA ALA A 31 -10.97 -0.60 -2.27
C ALA A 31 -10.19 -1.88 -1.96
N ILE A 32 -8.90 -1.73 -1.70
CA ILE A 32 -7.97 -2.84 -1.38
C ILE A 32 -7.48 -2.75 0.06
N ASN A 33 -6.88 -3.84 0.55
CA ASN A 33 -6.22 -3.83 1.85
C ASN A 33 -4.95 -2.99 1.78
N VAL A 34 -4.82 -2.07 2.72
CA VAL A 34 -3.61 -1.29 3.02
C VAL A 34 -3.14 -1.73 4.40
N SER A 35 -1.98 -2.37 4.45
CA SER A 35 -1.48 -3.05 5.63
C SER A 35 -0.14 -2.48 6.08
N PHE A 36 0.02 -2.30 7.38
CA PHE A 36 1.27 -1.86 8.01
C PHE A 36 2.03 -3.07 8.51
N TYR A 37 3.30 -3.16 8.13
CA TYR A 37 4.21 -4.23 8.50
C TYR A 37 5.44 -3.68 9.20
N TYR A 38 6.03 -4.47 10.09
CA TYR A 38 7.36 -4.21 10.64
C TYR A 38 8.36 -5.21 10.07
N ASP A 39 9.30 -4.69 9.28
CA ASP A 39 10.39 -5.45 8.68
C ASP A 39 11.58 -5.45 9.65
N SER A 40 11.71 -6.53 10.42
CA SER A 40 12.76 -6.66 11.45
C SER A 40 14.16 -6.79 10.86
N ALA A 41 14.29 -7.28 9.63
CA ALA A 41 15.59 -7.42 8.96
C ALA A 41 16.16 -6.05 8.56
N ARG A 42 15.28 -5.10 8.25
CA ARG A 42 15.64 -3.71 7.88
C ARG A 42 15.37 -2.70 8.99
N ASN A 43 14.83 -3.15 10.12
CA ASN A 43 14.43 -2.33 11.27
C ASN A 43 13.58 -1.12 10.86
N LEU A 44 12.54 -1.33 10.04
CA LEU A 44 11.66 -0.27 9.55
C LEU A 44 10.22 -0.74 9.37
N TYR A 45 9.31 0.22 9.22
CA TYR A 45 7.91 -0.06 8.89
C TYR A 45 7.65 0.09 7.39
N ARG A 46 6.76 -0.73 6.86
CA ARG A 46 6.34 -0.70 5.45
C ARG A 46 4.83 -0.64 5.36
N ILE A 47 4.34 0.14 4.40
CA ILE A 47 2.94 0.12 4.00
C ILE A 47 2.87 -0.71 2.72
N ILE A 48 2.06 -1.76 2.72
CA ILE A 48 1.90 -2.66 1.59
C ILE A 48 0.42 -2.67 1.21
N SER A 49 0.15 -2.40 -0.06
CA SER A 49 -1.17 -2.55 -0.69
C SER A 49 -0.99 -3.31 -2.00
N VAL A 50 -1.66 -4.45 -2.14
CA VAL A 50 -1.60 -5.30 -3.33
C VAL A 50 -2.98 -5.38 -3.95
N GLU A 51 -3.10 -4.99 -5.21
CA GLU A 51 -4.28 -5.25 -6.02
C GLU A 51 -4.06 -6.52 -6.86
N GLY A 52 -4.92 -7.53 -6.68
CA GLY A 52 -4.80 -8.84 -7.33
C GLY A 52 -3.73 -9.75 -6.71
N THR A 53 -3.44 -10.86 -7.37
CA THR A 53 -2.31 -11.75 -7.07
C THR A 53 -1.21 -11.45 -8.08
N LYS A 54 -0.26 -10.60 -7.70
CA LYS A 54 0.97 -10.42 -8.47
C LYS A 54 2.02 -11.44 -8.08
#